data_AF-A0A9W7BUL6-F1
#
_entry.id   AF-A0A9W7BUL6-F1
#
_cell.length_a   1.000
_cell.length_b   1.000
_cell.length_c   1.000
_cell.angle_alpha   90.00
_cell.angle_beta   90.00
_cell.angle_gamma   90.00
#
_symmetry.space_group_name_H-M   'P 1'
#
loop_
_entity.id
_entity.type
_entity.pdbx_description
1 polymer ?
#
loop_
_entity_poly.entity_id
_entity_poly.type
_entity_poly.pdbx_seq_one_letter_code
_entity_poly.pdbx_strand_id
1 'polypeptide(L)'
;MFYSQIVLAKKGPLGKIWLAAHFSDKKLAKPQIFSTDIAASVNSIVNPTVPLALRVSGHLLLGVVRIYSRKVKYLMADCNEALVKIKMAFRP
;
A
#
# COMPACT_ATOMS: atom_id res chain seq x y z
N MET A 1 2.51 20.92 -8.77
CA MET A 1 2.80 21.54 -7.45
C MET A 1 4.30 21.42 -7.20
N PHE A 2 4.94 22.46 -6.64
CA PHE A 2 6.41 22.60 -6.64
C PHE A 2 7.16 21.46 -5.93
N TYR A 3 6.55 20.81 -4.93
CA TYR A 3 7.15 19.69 -4.16
C TYR A 3 6.63 18.30 -4.53
N SER A 4 5.62 18.22 -5.41
CA SER A 4 4.97 16.94 -5.73
C SER A 4 5.92 15.97 -6.42
N GLN A 5 6.89 16.47 -7.19
CA GLN A 5 7.86 15.63 -7.90
C GLN A 5 8.85 14.93 -6.95
N ILE A 6 9.16 15.52 -5.79
CA ILE A 6 10.13 14.95 -4.83
C ILE A 6 9.45 13.93 -3.92
N VAL A 7 8.27 14.30 -3.40
CA VAL A 7 7.52 13.48 -2.43
C VAL A 7 6.77 12.33 -3.12
N LEU A 8 6.24 12.56 -4.33
CA LEU A 8 5.44 11.60 -5.09
C LEU A 8 6.21 10.93 -6.23
N ALA A 9 7.52 11.21 -6.39
CA ALA A 9 8.37 10.43 -7.28
C ALA A 9 8.25 8.94 -6.97
N LYS A 10 8.44 8.07 -7.96
CA LYS A 10 8.41 6.60 -7.78
C LYS A 10 9.33 6.09 -6.66
N LYS A 11 10.44 6.80 -6.40
CA LYS A 11 11.40 6.49 -5.31
C LYS A 11 11.17 7.31 -4.03
N GLY A 12 10.21 8.24 -4.04
CA GLY A 12 9.85 9.05 -2.89
C GLY A 12 9.11 8.23 -1.82
N PRO A 13 9.08 8.70 -0.57
CA PRO A 13 8.48 7.98 0.56
C PRO A 13 7.00 7.68 0.33
N LEU A 14 6.27 8.58 -0.35
CA LEU A 14 4.86 8.43 -0.66
C LEU A 14 4.60 7.98 -2.11
N GLY A 15 5.65 7.67 -2.88
CA GLY A 15 5.55 7.31 -4.29
C GLY A 15 4.74 6.04 -4.53
N LYS A 16 4.95 5.00 -3.71
CA LYS A 16 4.20 3.72 -3.81
C LYS A 16 2.70 3.93 -3.52
N ILE A 17 2.38 4.79 -2.56
CA ILE A 17 1.00 5.13 -2.17
C ILE A 17 0.33 5.95 -3.28
N TRP A 18 1.06 6.93 -3.81
CA TRP A 18 0.60 7.74 -4.93
C TRP A 18 0.32 6.89 -6.17
N LEU A 19 1.21 5.94 -6.47
CA LEU A 19 0.99 4.95 -7.52
C LEU A 19 -0.27 4.12 -7.26
N ALA A 20 -0.48 3.63 -6.03
CA ALA A 20 -1.70 2.87 -5.69
C ALA A 20 -2.99 3.71 -5.77
N ALA A 21 -2.89 5.02 -5.53
CA ALA A 21 -4.03 5.95 -5.61
C ALA A 21 -4.45 6.22 -7.06
N HIS A 22 -3.49 6.53 -7.94
CA HIS A 22 -3.77 7.05 -9.29
C HIS A 22 -3.59 6.02 -10.40
N PHE A 23 -2.64 5.11 -10.24
CA PHE A 23 -2.38 4.09 -11.23
C PHE A 23 -3.02 2.79 -10.81
N SER A 24 -3.54 2.09 -11.80
CA SER A 24 -4.28 0.87 -11.59
C SER A 24 -3.48 -0.14 -10.78
N ASP A 25 -4.25 -0.88 -10.00
CA ASP A 25 -3.89 -2.00 -9.14
C ASP A 25 -2.83 -2.96 -9.72
N LYS A 26 -2.73 -3.11 -11.05
CA LYS A 26 -1.77 -4.01 -11.70
C LYS A 26 -0.32 -3.48 -11.75
N LYS A 27 -0.07 -2.20 -11.45
CA LYS A 27 1.28 -1.62 -11.53
C LYS A 27 2.14 -1.79 -10.27
N LEU A 28 1.56 -2.15 -9.12
CA LEU A 28 2.32 -2.47 -7.91
C LEU A 28 2.48 -3.99 -7.79
N ALA A 29 3.73 -4.45 -7.78
CA ALA A 29 4.03 -5.87 -7.58
C ALA A 29 3.78 -6.28 -6.11
N LYS A 30 3.43 -7.56 -5.87
CA LYS A 30 3.22 -8.13 -4.52
C LYS A 30 4.36 -7.74 -3.54
N PRO A 31 5.66 -7.85 -3.88
CA PRO A 31 6.75 -7.45 -2.96
C PRO A 31 6.76 -5.96 -2.61
N GLN A 32 6.36 -5.10 -3.54
CA GLN A 32 6.28 -3.66 -3.29
C GLN A 32 5.16 -3.32 -2.32
N ILE A 33 4.04 -4.03 -2.41
CA ILE A 33 2.91 -3.91 -1.47
C ILE A 33 3.35 -4.34 -0.07
N PHE A 34 4.03 -5.49 0.07
CA PHE A 34 4.51 -5.99 1.36
C PHE A 34 5.55 -5.05 2.00
N SER A 35 6.52 -4.57 1.22
CA SER A 35 7.55 -3.63 1.70
C SER A 35 7.04 -2.22 2.05
N THR A 36 5.78 -1.90 1.77
CA THR A 36 5.23 -0.58 2.10
C THR A 36 4.72 -0.58 3.54
N ASP A 37 5.32 0.25 4.40
CA ASP A 37 4.85 0.47 5.75
C ASP A 37 3.66 1.45 5.75
N ILE A 38 2.49 0.97 6.18
CA ILE A 38 1.26 1.76 6.21
C ILE A 38 1.28 2.78 7.35
N ALA A 39 1.80 2.42 8.52
CA ALA A 39 1.81 3.30 9.69
C ALA A 39 2.75 4.49 9.46
N ALA A 40 3.96 4.22 8.97
CA ALA A 40 4.92 5.27 8.61
C ALA A 40 4.37 6.20 7.51
N SER A 41 3.66 5.62 6.54
CA SER A 41 3.00 6.36 5.46
C SER A 41 1.92 7.31 5.99
N VAL A 42 1.04 6.83 6.88
CA VAL A 42 0.00 7.66 7.51
C VAL A 42 0.62 8.78 8.33
N ASN A 43 1.64 8.47 9.14
CA ASN A 43 2.37 9.49 9.92
C ASN A 43 2.97 10.59 9.03
N SER A 44 3.51 10.22 7.86
CA SER A 44 4.06 11.18 6.90
C SER A 44 2.99 12.04 6.22
N ILE A 45 1.74 11.57 6.14
CA ILE A 45 0.61 12.34 5.59
C ILE A 45 0.03 13.28 6.65
N VAL A 46 -0.05 12.83 7.91
CA VAL A 46 -0.57 13.62 9.04
C VAL A 46 0.42 14.71 9.44
N ASN A 47 1.72 14.39 9.47
CA ASN A 47 2.80 15.31 9.83
C ASN A 47 3.75 15.50 8.64
N PRO A 48 3.33 16.23 7.60
CA PRO A 48 4.14 16.33 6.40
C PRO A 48 5.34 17.26 6.61
N THR A 49 6.51 16.83 6.15
CA THR A 49 7.75 17.64 6.19
C THR A 49 7.68 18.88 5.29
N VAL A 50 6.77 18.88 4.33
CA VAL A 50 6.54 19.98 3.39
C VAL A 50 5.03 20.16 3.24
N PRO A 51 4.49 21.39 3.12
CA PRO A 51 3.07 21.61 2.98
C PRO A 51 2.43 20.76 1.86
N LEU A 52 1.52 19.88 2.24
CA LEU A 52 0.70 19.09 1.32
C LEU A 52 -0.65 19.79 1.13
N ALA A 53 -1.06 19.94 -0.13
CA ALA A 53 -2.41 20.39 -0.42
C ALA A 53 -3.43 19.33 0.07
N LEU A 54 -4.53 19.78 0.67
CA LEU A 54 -5.57 18.87 1.21
C LEU A 54 -6.08 17.86 0.17
N ARG A 55 -6.22 18.30 -1.10
CA ARG A 55 -6.59 17.42 -2.22
C ARG A 55 -5.58 16.28 -2.41
N VAL A 56 -4.29 16.54 -2.26
CA VAL A 56 -3.22 15.52 -2.38
C VAL A 56 -3.32 14.54 -1.21
N SER A 57 -3.54 15.03 0.01
CA SER A 57 -3.75 14.18 1.19
C SER A 57 -4.94 13.22 1.03
N GLY A 58 -6.04 13.68 0.44
CA GLY A 58 -7.20 12.83 0.13
C GLY A 58 -6.86 11.68 -0.84
N HIS A 59 -6.10 11.96 -1.91
CA HIS A 59 -5.66 10.91 -2.83
C HIS A 59 -4.68 9.94 -2.17
N LEU A 60 -3.76 10.44 -1.34
CA LEU A 60 -2.83 9.60 -0.61
C LEU A 60 -3.55 8.67 0.36
N LEU A 61 -4.59 9.15 1.05
CA LEU A 61 -5.43 8.32 1.92
C LEU A 61 -6.10 7.18 1.14
N LEU A 62 -6.65 7.46 -0.05
CA LEU A 62 -7.20 6.43 -0.93
C LEU A 62 -6.14 5.38 -1.29
N GLY A 63 -4.92 5.80 -1.63
CA GLY A 63 -3.79 4.92 -1.91
C GLY A 63 -3.43 4.02 -0.73
N VAL A 64 -3.41 4.57 0.49
CA VAL A 64 -3.14 3.82 1.72
C VAL A 64 -4.19 2.73 1.93
N VAL A 65 -5.47 3.07 1.84
CA VAL A 65 -6.58 2.12 2.04
C VAL A 65 -6.55 1.00 0.99
N ARG A 66 -6.22 1.31 -0.27
CA ARG A 66 -6.06 0.29 -1.32
C ARG A 66 -4.91 -0.68 -1.04
N ILE A 67 -3.76 -0.17 -0.59
CA ILE A 67 -2.62 -1.00 -0.20
C ILE A 67 -3.00 -1.91 0.99
N TYR A 68 -3.67 -1.37 2.00
CA TYR A 68 -4.16 -2.14 3.13
C TYR A 68 -5.10 -3.28 2.69
N SER A 69 -6.12 -2.95 1.88
CA SER A 69 -7.08 -3.94 1.36
C SER A 69 -6.37 -5.09 0.63
N ARG A 70 -5.32 -4.80 -0.13
CA ARG A 70 -4.50 -5.82 -0.82
C ARG A 70 -3.73 -6.71 0.13
N LYS A 71 -3.10 -6.14 1.16
CA LYS A 71 -2.41 -6.92 2.19
C LYS A 71 -3.38 -7.90 2.87
N VAL A 72 -4.58 -7.44 3.21
CA VAL A 72 -5.63 -8.29 3.80
C VAL A 72 -6.07 -9.39 2.84
N LYS A 73 -6.27 -9.08 1.55
CA LYS A 73 -6.59 -10.09 0.52
C LYS A 73 -5.51 -11.15 0.38
N TYR A 74 -4.23 -10.74 0.39
CA TYR A 74 -3.11 -11.70 0.34
C TYR A 74 -3.07 -12.56 1.60
N LEU A 75 -3.24 -11.98 2.78
CA LEU A 75 -3.29 -12.73 4.04
C LEU A 75 -4.42 -13.76 4.02
N MET A 76 -5.62 -13.39 3.56
CA MET A 76 -6.75 -14.32 3.47
C MET A 76 -6.46 -15.48 2.51
N ALA A 77 -5.85 -15.20 1.36
CA ALA A 77 -5.45 -16.23 0.40
C ALA A 77 -4.40 -17.19 1.00
N ASP A 78 -3.36 -16.65 1.64
CA ASP A 78 -2.29 -17.43 2.26
C ASP A 78 -2.83 -18.30 3.42
N CYS A 79 -3.74 -17.77 4.24
CA CYS A 79 -4.43 -18.52 5.30
C CYS A 79 -5.29 -19.66 4.74
N ASN A 80 -6.02 -19.41 3.64
CA ASN A 80 -6.85 -20.43 3.02
C ASN A 80 -5.99 -21.56 2.42
N GLU A 81 -4.87 -21.22 1.78
CA GLU A 81 -3.91 -22.20 1.28
C GLU A 81 -3.30 -23.03 2.41
N ALA A 82 -2.90 -22.39 3.52
CA ALA A 82 -2.36 -23.08 4.69
C ALA A 82 -3.39 -24.05 5.28
N LEU A 83 -4.64 -23.62 5.43
CA LEU A 83 -5.73 -24.46 5.93
C LEU A 83 -5.92 -25.71 5.05
N VAL A 84 -5.97 -25.54 3.73
CA VAL A 84 -6.13 -26.64 2.78
C VAL A 84 -4.95 -27.61 2.86
N LYS A 85 -3.71 -27.11 2.92
CA LYS A 85 -2.50 -27.94 3.06
C LYS A 85 -2.50 -28.76 4.35
N ILE A 86 -2.86 -28.14 5.47
CA ILE A 86 -2.96 -28.83 6.78
C ILE A 86 -4.01 -29.95 6.70
N LYS A 87 -5.21 -29.67 6.15
CA LYS A 87 -6.25 -30.71 6.01
C LYS A 87 -5.82 -31.88 5.14
N MET A 88 -5.03 -31.64 4.10
CA MET A 88 -4.51 -32.71 3.24
C MET A 88 -3.38 -33.51 3.90
N ALA A 89 -2.50 -32.85 4.67
CA ALA A 89 -1.36 -33.50 5.32
C ALA A 89 -1.76 -34.54 6.38
N PHE A 90 -2.93 -34.37 7.01
CA PHE A 90 -3.46 -35.28 8.04
C PHE A 90 -4.68 -36.09 7.56
N ARG A 91 -4.87 -36.21 6.24
CA ARG A 91 -5.91 -37.08 5.69
C ARG A 91 -5.43 -38.54 5.85
N PRO A 92 -6.24 -39.44 6.45
CA PRO A 92 -5.87 -40.84 6.65
C PRO A 92 -5.71 -41.58 5.32
#